data_AF-B8LKE1-F1
#
_entry.id   AF-B8LKE1-F1
#
_cell.length_a   1.000
_cell.length_b   1.000
_cell.length_c   1.000
_cell.angle_alpha   90.00
_cell.angle_beta   90.00
_cell.angle_gamma   90.00
#
_symmetry.space_group_name_H-M   'P 1'
#
loop_
_entity.id
_entity.type
_entity.pdbx_description
1 polymer ?
#
loop_
_entity_poly.entity_id
_entity_poly.type
_entity_poly.pdbx_seq_one_letter_code
_entity_poly.pdbx_strand_id
1 'polypeptide(L)'
;MVSLSGFLVLFMALDCCFAHAGNGEKQILNQISRSLLENGLARTPPMGWNSWNHFGCNIDEKIVRKTADALISTGFKNLGYEYVNIDDCWAEHKRNKDGRLVPKASTFPSGIKALADYVHSKGLKLGIYSDAGFRTCSGQQPGSLGYEKIDADTFAEWGVDYLKYDNCNTDRSRPELRYPKMRDALLGTGVQYFIHYVNGEEIILLPGEPKLEIAGGQHKTLTTVGLA
;
A
#
# COMPACT_ATOMS: atom_id res chain seq x y z
N MET A 1 16.52 -73.72 30.70
CA MET A 1 15.50 -74.18 31.68
C MET A 1 15.67 -73.27 32.89
N VAL A 2 14.75 -72.40 33.32
CA VAL A 2 13.29 -72.50 33.48
C VAL A 2 12.63 -71.12 33.26
N SER A 3 11.38 -71.17 32.80
CA SER A 3 10.43 -70.09 32.50
C SER A 3 9.73 -69.52 33.76
N LEU A 4 9.47 -68.21 33.79
CA LEU A 4 8.35 -67.57 34.49
C LEU A 4 7.91 -66.37 33.62
N SER A 5 6.78 -66.46 32.91
CA SER A 5 5.40 -66.15 33.35
C SER A 5 5.13 -64.65 33.53
N GLY A 6 4.12 -64.17 32.80
CA GLY A 6 3.92 -62.75 32.48
C GLY A 6 2.99 -61.96 33.39
N PHE A 7 2.84 -60.68 33.02
CA PHE A 7 1.79 -59.72 33.39
C PHE A 7 1.71 -58.75 32.18
N LEU A 8 0.69 -58.83 31.31
CA LEU A 8 -0.65 -58.23 31.38
C LEU A 8 -0.68 -56.69 31.14
N VAL A 9 -0.99 -56.35 29.88
CA VAL A 9 -2.00 -55.36 29.40
C VAL A 9 -1.73 -53.84 29.43
N LEU A 10 -2.03 -53.24 28.26
CA LEU A 10 -2.45 -51.87 27.93
C LEU A 10 -1.36 -50.78 27.83
N PHE A 11 -1.14 -50.27 26.61
CA PHE A 11 -1.61 -48.93 26.26
C PHE A 11 -1.87 -48.84 24.75
N MET A 12 -3.09 -48.43 24.42
CA MET A 12 -3.59 -48.13 23.09
C MET A 12 -2.81 -46.98 22.45
N ALA A 13 -2.75 -47.02 21.11
CA ALA A 13 -2.72 -45.88 20.20
C ALA A 13 -1.92 -44.65 20.64
N LEU A 14 -0.66 -44.54 20.20
CA LEU A 14 -0.01 -43.24 20.07
C LEU A 14 -0.20 -42.75 18.63
N ASP A 15 -1.38 -42.16 18.45
CA ASP A 15 -1.69 -40.99 17.64
C ASP A 15 -0.88 -40.73 16.37
N CYS A 16 -1.60 -40.92 15.26
CA CYS A 16 -1.52 -40.13 14.04
C CYS A 16 -1.66 -38.63 14.35
N CYS A 17 -0.61 -37.97 14.83
CA CYS A 17 -0.58 -36.52 15.02
C CYS A 17 0.63 -35.87 14.37
N PHE A 18 0.87 -36.16 13.08
CA PHE A 18 1.83 -35.40 12.26
C PHE A 18 1.22 -34.95 10.92
N ALA A 19 -0.08 -34.63 10.88
CA ALA A 19 -0.74 -34.16 9.66
C ALA A 19 -1.57 -32.87 9.80
N HIS A 20 -1.47 -32.13 10.91
CA HIS A 20 -2.34 -30.95 11.14
C HIS A 20 -1.67 -29.57 11.01
N ALA A 21 -0.34 -29.47 10.91
CA ALA A 21 0.31 -28.15 10.85
C ALA A 21 0.24 -27.46 9.48
N GLY A 22 0.28 -28.23 8.37
CA GLY A 22 0.33 -27.66 7.01
C GLY A 22 -1.02 -27.20 6.44
N ASN A 23 -2.14 -27.71 6.96
CA ASN A 23 -3.47 -27.35 6.45
C ASN A 23 -3.95 -25.99 6.99
N GLY A 24 -3.63 -25.63 8.24
CA GLY A 24 -4.05 -24.37 8.84
C GLY A 24 -3.43 -23.15 8.16
N GLU A 25 -2.13 -23.18 7.89
CA GLU A 25 -1.41 -22.10 7.19
C GLU A 25 -1.93 -21.93 5.76
N LYS A 26 -2.17 -23.03 5.03
CA LYS A 26 -2.72 -23.00 3.67
C LYS A 26 -4.17 -22.50 3.64
N GLN A 27 -4.95 -22.78 4.68
CA GLN A 27 -6.34 -22.34 4.81
C GLN A 27 -6.44 -20.87 5.20
N ILE A 28 -5.53 -20.38 6.06
CA ILE A 28 -5.35 -18.96 6.39
C ILE A 28 -4.91 -18.18 5.15
N LEU A 29 -3.90 -18.66 4.41
CA LEU A 29 -3.46 -18.03 3.16
C LEU A 29 -4.58 -18.00 2.10
N ASN A 30 -5.39 -19.05 2.01
CA ASN A 30 -6.55 -19.07 1.12
C ASN A 30 -7.67 -18.12 1.58
N GLN A 31 -7.88 -17.94 2.89
CA GLN A 31 -8.82 -16.95 3.42
C GLN A 31 -8.31 -15.52 3.18
N ILE A 32 -7.02 -15.25 3.37
CA ILE A 32 -6.39 -13.95 3.08
C ILE A 32 -6.50 -13.62 1.59
N SER A 33 -6.14 -14.56 0.70
CA SER A 33 -6.32 -14.37 -0.75
C SER A 33 -7.77 -14.11 -1.15
N ARG A 34 -8.74 -14.76 -0.50
CA ARG A 34 -10.16 -14.49 -0.76
C ARG A 34 -10.59 -13.10 -0.25
N SER A 35 -10.14 -12.68 0.93
CA SER A 35 -10.38 -11.32 1.47
C SER A 35 -9.83 -10.23 0.54
N LEU A 36 -8.61 -10.43 0.03
CA LEU A 36 -7.97 -9.52 -0.93
C LEU A 36 -8.74 -9.44 -2.27
N LEU A 37 -9.41 -10.52 -2.70
CA LEU A 37 -10.18 -10.58 -3.95
C LEU A 37 -11.64 -10.09 -3.82
N GLU A 38 -12.21 -10.09 -2.61
CA GLU A 38 -13.65 -9.84 -2.39
C GLU A 38 -14.08 -8.37 -2.53
N ASN A 39 -13.16 -7.40 -2.48
CA ASN A 39 -13.46 -5.96 -2.53
C ASN A 39 -13.40 -5.31 -3.93
N GLY A 40 -12.91 -6.04 -4.94
CA GLY A 40 -12.88 -5.56 -6.34
C GLY A 40 -11.68 -4.70 -6.75
N LEU A 41 -10.80 -4.28 -5.84
CA LEU A 41 -9.54 -3.60 -6.18
C LEU A 41 -8.43 -4.61 -6.48
N ALA A 42 -7.67 -4.32 -7.53
CA ALA A 42 -6.45 -5.02 -7.91
C ALA A 42 -6.55 -6.56 -7.96
N ARG A 43 -7.72 -7.04 -8.42
CA ARG A 43 -7.91 -8.38 -8.98
C ARG A 43 -6.98 -8.65 -10.18
N THR A 44 -6.51 -7.59 -10.80
CA THR A 44 -5.45 -7.56 -11.80
C THR A 44 -4.44 -6.47 -11.39
N PRO A 45 -3.17 -6.57 -11.81
CA PRO A 45 -2.18 -5.52 -11.55
C PRO A 45 -2.71 -4.12 -11.95
N PRO A 46 -2.45 -3.07 -11.17
CA PRO A 46 -2.90 -1.72 -11.51
C PRO A 46 -2.24 -1.25 -12.81
N MET A 47 -3.02 -0.65 -13.69
CA MET A 47 -2.52 -0.12 -14.96
C MET A 47 -2.69 1.39 -15.00
N GLY A 48 -1.65 2.09 -15.43
CA GLY A 48 -1.65 3.54 -15.44
C GLY A 48 -0.36 4.14 -15.96
N TRP A 49 -0.17 5.41 -15.62
CA TRP A 49 0.98 6.21 -15.96
C TRP A 49 1.61 6.78 -14.69
N ASN A 50 2.93 6.98 -14.71
CA ASN A 50 3.67 7.66 -13.65
C ASN A 50 4.57 8.75 -14.25
N SER A 51 4.69 9.89 -13.58
CA SER A 51 5.42 11.05 -14.08
C SER A 51 6.95 10.90 -14.13
N TRP A 52 7.55 10.05 -13.29
CA TRP A 52 8.98 10.10 -12.98
C TRP A 52 9.89 9.84 -14.17
N ASN A 53 9.67 8.75 -14.92
CA ASN A 53 10.61 8.27 -15.93
C ASN A 53 10.90 9.28 -17.05
N HIS A 54 9.99 10.22 -17.29
CA HIS A 54 10.16 11.25 -18.32
C HIS A 54 10.34 12.65 -17.71
N PHE A 55 9.54 13.01 -16.71
CA PHE A 55 9.49 14.38 -16.22
C PHE A 55 10.38 14.63 -15.00
N GLY A 56 10.71 13.61 -14.21
CA GLY A 56 11.40 13.79 -12.92
C GLY A 56 10.70 14.87 -12.07
N CYS A 57 11.48 15.81 -11.52
CA CYS A 57 10.93 16.96 -10.80
C CYS A 57 10.34 18.07 -11.70
N ASN A 58 10.45 17.98 -13.03
CA ASN A 58 9.88 18.97 -13.96
C ASN A 58 8.42 18.63 -14.26
N ILE A 59 7.61 18.55 -13.20
CA ILE A 59 6.19 18.19 -13.25
C ILE A 59 5.31 19.35 -12.77
N ASP A 60 4.17 19.55 -13.43
CA ASP A 60 3.15 20.53 -13.06
C ASP A 60 1.73 20.01 -13.33
N GLU A 61 0.73 20.71 -12.78
CA GLU A 61 -0.68 20.32 -12.93
C GLU A 61 -1.15 20.29 -14.39
N LYS A 62 -0.53 21.09 -15.28
CA LYS A 62 -0.91 21.12 -16.70
C LYS A 62 -0.44 19.86 -17.41
N ILE A 63 0.76 19.37 -17.10
CA ILE A 63 1.27 18.09 -17.58
C ILE A 63 0.35 16.97 -17.11
N VAL A 64 -0.01 16.92 -15.83
CA VAL A 64 -0.89 15.87 -15.28
C VAL A 64 -2.27 15.89 -15.96
N ARG A 65 -2.89 17.07 -16.13
CA ARG A 65 -4.17 17.22 -16.83
C ARG A 65 -4.09 16.76 -18.29
N LYS A 66 -3.05 17.18 -19.02
CA LYS A 66 -2.82 16.77 -20.41
C LYS A 66 -2.59 15.27 -20.54
N THR A 67 -1.86 14.66 -19.61
CA THR A 67 -1.67 13.21 -19.59
C THR A 67 -2.99 12.47 -19.34
N ALA A 68 -3.81 12.95 -18.40
CA ALA A 68 -5.14 12.40 -18.19
C ALA A 68 -5.99 12.46 -19.47
N ASP A 69 -6.00 13.61 -20.16
CA ASP A 69 -6.69 13.75 -21.46
C ASP A 69 -6.10 12.85 -22.55
N ALA A 70 -4.78 12.66 -22.56
CA ALA A 70 -4.11 11.76 -23.49
C ALA A 70 -4.53 10.30 -23.27
N LEU A 71 -4.62 9.82 -22.02
CA LEU A 71 -5.09 8.45 -21.73
C LEU A 71 -6.51 8.19 -22.28
N ILE A 72 -7.37 9.21 -22.29
CA ILE A 72 -8.69 9.12 -22.90
C ILE A 72 -8.60 9.13 -24.43
N SER A 73 -8.02 10.20 -24.98
CA SER A 73 -8.03 10.47 -26.43
C SER A 73 -7.25 9.45 -27.25
N THR A 74 -6.23 8.83 -26.67
CA THR A 74 -5.45 7.75 -27.31
C THR A 74 -6.05 6.36 -27.09
N GLY A 75 -7.14 6.25 -26.32
CA GLY A 75 -7.82 4.98 -26.05
C GLY A 75 -7.19 4.10 -24.97
N PHE A 76 -6.10 4.53 -24.32
CA PHE A 76 -5.42 3.76 -23.28
C PHE A 76 -6.33 3.45 -22.08
N LYS A 77 -7.23 4.37 -21.71
CA LYS A 77 -8.22 4.10 -20.66
C LYS A 77 -9.08 2.86 -21.00
N ASN A 78 -9.47 2.70 -22.27
CA ASN A 78 -10.28 1.55 -22.69
C ASN A 78 -9.50 0.23 -22.64
N LEU A 79 -8.17 0.30 -22.58
CA LEU A 79 -7.26 -0.83 -22.39
C LEU A 79 -6.95 -1.09 -20.90
N GLY A 80 -7.56 -0.33 -19.98
CA GLY A 80 -7.43 -0.51 -18.53
C GLY A 80 -6.48 0.46 -17.83
N TYR A 81 -5.83 1.38 -18.54
CA TYR A 81 -4.94 2.39 -17.93
C TYR A 81 -5.77 3.46 -17.21
N GLU A 82 -5.97 3.28 -15.90
CA GLU A 82 -6.86 4.12 -15.09
C GLU A 82 -6.13 5.03 -14.10
N TYR A 83 -4.90 4.70 -13.68
CA TYR A 83 -4.16 5.49 -12.70
C TYR A 83 -3.27 6.58 -13.35
N VAL A 84 -3.39 7.82 -12.88
CA VAL A 84 -2.51 8.95 -13.22
C VAL A 84 -1.69 9.30 -11.99
N ASN A 85 -0.48 8.76 -11.90
CA ASN A 85 0.34 8.85 -10.70
C ASN A 85 1.35 10.00 -10.79
N ILE A 86 1.23 10.94 -9.85
CA ILE A 86 2.22 12.01 -9.64
C ILE A 86 3.33 11.43 -8.76
N ASP A 87 4.56 11.45 -9.25
CA ASP A 87 5.73 11.04 -8.49
C ASP A 87 6.30 12.21 -7.65
N ASP A 88 7.55 12.12 -7.21
CA ASP A 88 8.19 13.11 -6.34
C ASP A 88 8.13 14.57 -6.87
N CYS A 89 8.45 15.52 -5.99
CA CYS A 89 8.59 16.96 -6.25
C CYS A 89 7.28 17.74 -6.50
N TRP A 90 6.14 17.21 -6.04
CA TRP A 90 4.82 17.85 -6.16
C TRP A 90 4.49 18.82 -5.01
N ALA A 91 5.11 18.66 -3.85
CA ALA A 91 4.81 19.45 -2.64
C ALA A 91 5.82 20.57 -2.38
N GLU A 92 5.44 21.51 -1.53
CA GLU A 92 6.34 22.52 -0.97
C GLU A 92 7.45 21.87 -0.13
N HIS A 93 8.57 22.56 -0.01
CA HIS A 93 9.74 22.06 0.72
C HIS A 93 9.50 21.85 2.23
N LYS A 94 8.49 22.53 2.76
CA LYS A 94 8.11 22.52 4.18
C LYS A 94 6.62 22.25 4.33
N ARG A 95 6.28 21.56 5.41
CA ARG A 95 4.89 21.44 5.89
C ARG A 95 4.38 22.80 6.34
N ASN A 96 3.06 22.97 6.36
CA ASN A 96 2.45 24.16 6.97
C ASN A 96 2.54 24.11 8.52
N LYS A 97 2.02 25.15 9.18
CA LYS A 97 2.00 25.27 10.65
C LYS A 97 1.28 24.13 11.37
N ASP A 98 0.36 23.44 10.69
CA ASP A 98 -0.44 22.34 11.23
C ASP A 98 0.22 20.98 10.94
N GLY A 99 1.45 20.99 10.40
CA GLY A 99 2.20 19.77 10.07
C GLY A 99 1.74 19.08 8.79
N ARG A 100 0.88 19.70 7.97
CA ARG A 100 0.35 19.10 6.74
C ARG A 100 1.26 19.35 5.54
N LEU A 101 1.30 18.38 4.62
CA LEU A 101 1.87 18.59 3.29
C LEU A 101 1.09 19.69 2.55
N VAL A 102 1.81 20.47 1.75
CA VAL A 102 1.25 21.59 0.98
C VAL A 102 1.61 21.39 -0.48
N PRO A 103 0.64 21.39 -1.42
CA PRO A 103 0.95 21.33 -2.84
C PRO A 103 1.80 22.53 -3.27
N LYS A 104 2.80 22.31 -4.11
CA LYS A 104 3.71 23.40 -4.53
C LYS A 104 2.96 24.41 -5.38
N ALA A 105 2.77 25.64 -4.88
CA ALA A 105 1.86 26.60 -5.51
C ALA A 105 2.32 27.04 -6.92
N SER A 106 3.63 26.98 -7.19
CA SER A 106 4.18 27.34 -8.50
C SER A 106 3.88 26.33 -9.61
N THR A 107 3.65 25.05 -9.26
CA THR A 107 3.43 23.95 -10.23
C THR A 107 2.05 23.31 -10.09
N PHE A 108 1.45 23.37 -8.90
CA PHE A 108 0.10 22.90 -8.60
C PHE A 108 -0.75 24.03 -7.98
N PRO A 109 -0.93 25.17 -8.67
CA PRO A 109 -1.64 26.34 -8.13
C PRO A 109 -3.10 26.06 -7.74
N SER A 110 -3.76 25.08 -8.36
CA SER A 110 -5.13 24.69 -8.02
C SER A 110 -5.22 23.78 -6.79
N GLY A 111 -4.09 23.24 -6.32
CA GLY A 111 -4.01 22.21 -5.29
C GLY A 111 -4.36 20.81 -5.81
N ILE A 112 -4.03 19.79 -5.00
CA ILE A 112 -4.20 18.38 -5.40
C ILE A 112 -5.67 17.98 -5.46
N LYS A 113 -6.53 18.47 -4.55
CA LYS A 113 -7.96 18.15 -4.60
C LYS A 113 -8.60 18.53 -5.94
N ALA A 114 -8.38 19.76 -6.41
CA ALA A 114 -8.92 20.19 -7.70
C ALA A 114 -8.33 19.43 -8.89
N LEU A 115 -7.14 18.84 -8.74
CA LEU A 115 -6.54 17.97 -9.75
C LEU A 115 -7.15 16.57 -9.70
N ALA A 116 -7.39 16.02 -8.51
CA ALA A 116 -8.10 14.75 -8.32
C ALA A 116 -9.51 14.81 -8.90
N ASP A 117 -10.28 15.85 -8.55
CA ASP A 117 -11.62 16.08 -9.07
C ASP A 117 -11.64 16.11 -10.62
N TYR A 118 -10.61 16.72 -11.23
CA TYR A 118 -10.46 16.72 -12.69
C TYR A 118 -10.19 15.33 -13.24
N VAL A 119 -9.24 14.59 -12.67
CA VAL A 119 -8.88 13.23 -13.10
C VAL A 119 -10.09 12.29 -12.94
N HIS A 120 -10.81 12.39 -11.83
CA HIS A 120 -12.06 11.66 -11.58
C HIS A 120 -13.16 12.02 -12.58
N SER A 121 -13.29 13.29 -13.00
CA SER A 121 -14.25 13.69 -14.04
C SER A 121 -14.01 13.01 -15.39
N LYS A 122 -12.79 12.53 -15.64
CA LYS A 122 -12.41 11.73 -16.82
C LYS A 122 -12.62 10.23 -16.60
N GLY A 123 -13.12 9.83 -15.43
CA GLY A 123 -13.24 8.45 -14.96
C GLY A 123 -11.90 7.74 -14.85
N LEU A 124 -10.85 8.49 -14.48
CA LEU A 124 -9.52 8.00 -14.12
C LEU A 124 -9.34 8.15 -12.60
N LYS A 125 -8.24 7.63 -12.07
CA LYS A 125 -7.86 7.69 -10.64
C LYS A 125 -6.56 8.45 -10.47
N LEU A 126 -6.42 9.24 -9.41
CA LEU A 126 -5.21 10.02 -9.12
C LEU A 126 -4.33 9.29 -8.10
N GLY A 127 -3.07 9.10 -8.45
CA GLY A 127 -2.04 8.66 -7.51
C GLY A 127 -1.12 9.78 -7.07
N ILE A 128 -0.60 9.64 -5.85
CA ILE A 128 0.38 10.55 -5.27
C ILE A 128 1.58 9.77 -4.72
N TYR A 129 2.65 10.51 -4.42
CA TYR A 129 3.89 9.97 -3.92
C TYR A 129 4.24 10.53 -2.54
N SER A 130 4.76 9.66 -1.67
CA SER A 130 5.48 10.06 -0.46
C SER A 130 6.56 9.03 -0.13
N ASP A 131 7.20 9.19 1.01
CA ASP A 131 8.31 8.35 1.46
C ASP A 131 8.10 7.93 2.92
N ALA A 132 8.47 6.69 3.24
CA ALA A 132 8.59 6.17 4.60
C ALA A 132 9.85 6.70 5.32
N GLY A 133 10.25 7.93 5.05
CA GLY A 133 11.38 8.63 5.63
C GLY A 133 11.05 10.09 5.93
N PHE A 134 12.05 10.84 6.40
CA PHE A 134 11.89 12.25 6.78
C PHE A 134 11.77 13.17 5.57
N ARG A 135 12.38 12.79 4.44
CA ARG A 135 12.30 13.47 3.15
C ARG A 135 12.14 12.44 2.05
N THR A 136 11.55 12.85 0.94
CA THR A 136 11.51 12.02 -0.26
C THR A 136 12.88 11.80 -0.87
N CYS A 137 13.02 10.84 -1.80
CA CYS A 137 14.29 10.51 -2.43
C CYS A 137 14.95 11.71 -3.12
N SER A 138 14.20 12.62 -3.74
CA SER A 138 14.76 13.87 -4.30
C SER A 138 15.23 14.87 -3.24
N GLY A 139 14.75 14.73 -1.99
CA GLY A 139 14.96 15.68 -0.90
C GLY A 139 14.20 17.00 -1.06
N GLN A 140 13.35 17.15 -2.10
CA GLN A 140 12.69 18.41 -2.44
C GLN A 140 11.43 18.67 -1.62
N GLN A 141 10.84 17.63 -1.02
CA GLN A 141 9.67 17.74 -0.16
C GLN A 141 9.80 16.86 1.10
N PRO A 142 8.96 17.09 2.14
CA PRO A 142 8.88 16.21 3.30
C PRO A 142 8.42 14.80 2.92
N GLY A 143 8.97 13.79 3.59
CA GLY A 143 8.40 12.43 3.62
C GLY A 143 7.38 12.32 4.76
N SER A 144 6.79 11.15 4.94
CA SER A 144 5.69 10.91 5.89
C SER A 144 6.08 10.20 7.18
N LEU A 145 7.36 9.88 7.40
CA LEU A 145 7.78 9.20 8.63
C LEU A 145 7.45 10.05 9.87
N GLY A 146 6.60 9.52 10.77
CA GLY A 146 6.10 10.23 11.95
C GLY A 146 4.91 11.17 11.70
N TYR A 147 4.44 11.29 10.45
CA TYR A 147 3.30 12.10 10.02
C TYR A 147 2.23 11.26 9.30
N GLU A 148 2.30 9.93 9.41
CA GLU A 148 1.53 8.99 8.60
C GLU A 148 0.03 9.25 8.69
N LYS A 149 -0.49 9.49 9.90
CA LYS A 149 -1.92 9.79 10.10
C LYS A 149 -2.34 11.09 9.42
N ILE A 150 -1.60 12.18 9.63
CA ILE A 150 -1.94 13.50 9.08
C ILE A 150 -1.86 13.46 7.56
N ASP A 151 -0.87 12.77 7.00
CA ASP A 151 -0.70 12.65 5.56
C ASP A 151 -1.78 11.76 4.94
N ALA A 152 -2.12 10.62 5.54
CA ALA A 152 -3.21 9.77 5.10
C ALA A 152 -4.56 10.53 5.10
N ASP A 153 -4.88 11.23 6.20
CA ASP A 153 -6.08 12.07 6.28
C ASP A 153 -6.05 13.17 5.19
N THR A 154 -4.89 13.78 4.95
CA THR A 154 -4.70 14.78 3.88
C THR A 154 -4.98 14.22 2.49
N PHE A 155 -4.45 13.03 2.19
CA PHE A 155 -4.65 12.37 0.90
C PHE A 155 -6.11 11.97 0.69
N ALA A 156 -6.79 11.51 1.74
CA ALA A 156 -8.21 11.16 1.70
C ALA A 156 -9.09 12.40 1.45
N GLU A 157 -8.83 13.50 2.16
CA GLU A 157 -9.53 14.78 1.94
C GLU A 157 -9.35 15.31 0.50
N TRP A 158 -8.18 15.07 -0.08
CA TRP A 158 -7.87 15.43 -1.47
C TRP A 158 -8.41 14.47 -2.53
N GLY A 159 -8.97 13.32 -2.15
CA GLY A 159 -9.51 12.34 -3.10
C GLY A 159 -8.41 11.59 -3.86
N VAL A 160 -7.28 11.31 -3.23
CA VAL A 160 -6.24 10.44 -3.80
C VAL A 160 -6.69 8.98 -3.73
N ASP A 161 -6.41 8.20 -4.78
CA ASP A 161 -6.80 6.78 -4.90
C ASP A 161 -5.61 5.81 -4.77
N TYR A 162 -4.39 6.31 -4.99
CA TYR A 162 -3.16 5.51 -5.05
C TYR A 162 -2.03 6.22 -4.33
N LEU A 163 -1.26 5.49 -3.51
CA LEU A 163 -0.03 5.98 -2.90
C LEU A 163 1.17 5.14 -3.34
N LYS A 164 2.13 5.77 -4.01
CA LYS A 164 3.50 5.24 -4.10
C LYS A 164 4.25 5.68 -2.83
N TYR A 165 4.83 4.72 -2.11
CA TYR A 165 5.46 4.96 -0.80
C TYR A 165 6.89 4.44 -0.77
N ASP A 166 7.85 5.37 -0.79
CA ASP A 166 9.27 5.09 -0.97
C ASP A 166 10.03 4.82 0.34
N ASN A 167 11.34 4.66 0.26
CA ASN A 167 12.18 4.19 1.36
C ASN A 167 13.49 4.98 1.55
N CYS A 168 13.54 6.26 1.15
CA CYS A 168 14.73 7.09 1.30
C CYS A 168 14.74 7.84 2.66
N ASN A 169 15.89 8.43 3.03
CA ASN A 169 16.03 9.33 4.20
C ASN A 169 15.34 8.85 5.49
N THR A 170 15.50 7.57 5.82
CA THR A 170 14.82 6.92 6.94
C THR A 170 15.55 7.15 8.26
N ASP A 171 14.91 6.78 9.37
CA ASP A 171 15.53 6.65 10.69
C ASP A 171 16.42 5.39 10.83
N ARG A 172 16.76 4.74 9.71
CA ARG A 172 17.46 3.44 9.61
C ARG A 172 16.67 2.25 10.17
N SER A 173 15.43 2.46 10.61
CA SER A 173 14.56 1.34 10.94
C SER A 173 14.16 0.58 9.68
N ARG A 174 13.88 -0.71 9.84
CA ARG A 174 13.56 -1.57 8.72
C ARG A 174 12.18 -1.23 8.14
N PRO A 175 11.96 -1.40 6.81
CA PRO A 175 10.68 -1.08 6.19
C PRO A 175 9.47 -1.81 6.81
N GLU A 176 9.66 -3.03 7.32
CA GLU A 176 8.61 -3.83 7.96
C GLU A 176 8.07 -3.18 9.25
N LEU A 177 8.76 -2.18 9.81
CA LEU A 177 8.29 -1.39 10.96
C LEU A 177 7.65 -0.05 10.54
N ARG A 178 7.96 0.46 9.35
CA ARG A 178 7.49 1.77 8.88
C ARG A 178 6.29 1.67 7.96
N TYR A 179 6.32 0.76 6.99
CA TYR A 179 5.22 0.57 6.04
C TYR A 179 3.87 0.24 6.71
N PRO A 180 3.79 -0.63 7.74
CA PRO A 180 2.53 -0.85 8.45
C PRO A 180 1.92 0.40 9.08
N LYS A 181 2.71 1.42 9.45
CA LYS A 181 2.17 2.66 10.03
C LYS A 181 1.37 3.46 9.02
N MET A 182 1.91 3.62 7.80
CA MET A 182 1.20 4.28 6.71
C MET A 182 0.01 3.44 6.24
N ARG A 183 0.18 2.11 6.17
CA ARG A 183 -0.90 1.18 5.90
C ARG A 183 -2.09 1.41 6.83
N ASP A 184 -1.85 1.34 8.13
CA ASP A 184 -2.89 1.45 9.14
C ASP A 184 -3.50 2.86 9.19
N ALA A 185 -2.70 3.89 8.90
CA ALA A 185 -3.18 5.25 8.77
C ALA A 185 -4.18 5.40 7.61
N LEU A 186 -3.87 4.85 6.43
CA LEU A 186 -4.74 4.89 5.25
C LEU A 186 -6.01 4.07 5.45
N LEU A 187 -5.91 2.87 6.04
CA LEU A 187 -7.08 2.08 6.44
C LEU A 187 -8.01 2.87 7.38
N GLY A 188 -7.42 3.64 8.30
CA GLY A 188 -8.13 4.48 9.25
C GLY A 188 -8.91 5.65 8.63
N THR A 189 -8.66 6.00 7.36
CA THR A 189 -9.40 7.07 6.66
C THR A 189 -10.77 6.63 6.16
N GLY A 190 -11.02 5.33 6.03
CA GLY A 190 -12.23 4.80 5.39
C GLY A 190 -12.22 4.86 3.85
N VAL A 191 -11.17 5.40 3.23
CA VAL A 191 -10.99 5.42 1.77
C VAL A 191 -10.18 4.19 1.34
N GLN A 192 -10.55 3.61 0.19
CA GLN A 192 -9.81 2.51 -0.41
C GLN A 192 -8.56 3.03 -1.12
N TYR A 193 -7.42 2.38 -0.87
CA TYR A 193 -6.14 2.78 -1.46
C TYR A 193 -5.45 1.61 -2.13
N PHE A 194 -4.87 1.90 -3.28
CA PHE A 194 -3.77 1.11 -3.79
C PHE A 194 -2.45 1.62 -3.19
N ILE A 195 -1.63 0.75 -2.58
CA ILE A 195 -0.28 1.13 -2.12
C ILE A 195 0.80 0.32 -2.80
N HIS A 196 1.78 1.05 -3.31
CA HIS A 196 3.00 0.47 -3.84
C HIS A 196 4.19 0.88 -2.98
N TYR A 197 4.78 -0.09 -2.29
CA TYR A 197 6.00 0.09 -1.51
C TYR A 197 7.23 -0.10 -2.39
N VAL A 198 8.11 0.90 -2.43
CA VAL A 198 9.36 0.80 -3.19
C VAL A 198 10.36 -0.04 -2.40
N ASN A 199 10.90 -1.10 -2.99
CA ASN A 199 11.75 -2.13 -2.34
C ASN A 199 11.01 -3.09 -1.37
N GLY A 200 9.67 -3.18 -1.45
CA GLY A 200 8.84 -4.16 -0.75
C GLY A 200 7.80 -4.75 -1.69
N GLU A 201 6.99 -5.70 -1.22
CA GLU A 201 5.84 -6.20 -1.98
C GLU A 201 4.76 -5.11 -2.10
N GLU A 202 4.01 -5.12 -3.20
CA GLU A 202 2.86 -4.24 -3.44
C GLU A 202 1.66 -4.68 -2.57
N ILE A 203 0.95 -3.74 -1.92
CA ILE A 203 -0.15 -4.10 -0.99
C ILE A 203 -1.40 -3.26 -1.27
N ILE A 204 -2.53 -3.94 -1.46
CA ILE A 204 -3.85 -3.35 -1.68
C ILE A 204 -4.56 -3.19 -0.34
N LEU A 205 -5.13 -2.01 -0.04
CA LEU A 205 -5.75 -1.72 1.26
C LEU A 205 -7.24 -1.43 1.19
N LEU A 206 -7.96 -1.98 2.18
CA LEU A 206 -9.42 -1.96 2.26
C LEU A 206 -9.91 -1.37 3.58
N PRO A 207 -10.83 -0.40 3.57
CA PRO A 207 -11.44 0.07 4.80
C PRO A 207 -12.22 -1.08 5.45
N GLY A 208 -11.97 -1.31 6.74
CA GLY A 208 -12.76 -2.26 7.55
C GLY A 208 -12.23 -3.69 7.67
N GLU A 209 -11.03 -4.02 7.16
CA GLU A 209 -10.38 -5.30 7.51
C GLU A 209 -10.05 -5.33 9.01
N PRO A 210 -10.45 -6.38 9.76
CA PRO A 210 -10.15 -6.46 11.18
C PRO A 210 -8.64 -6.52 11.39
N LYS A 211 -8.14 -5.82 12.42
CA LYS A 211 -6.76 -5.99 12.89
C LYS A 211 -6.52 -7.49 13.07
N LEU A 212 -5.63 -8.06 12.25
CA LEU A 212 -5.17 -9.43 12.45
C LEU A 212 -4.30 -9.43 13.72
N GLU A 213 -4.92 -9.58 14.89
CA GLU A 213 -4.20 -9.87 16.13
C GLU A 213 -3.68 -11.30 16.04
N ILE A 214 -2.38 -11.44 15.72
CA ILE A 214 -1.70 -12.72 15.82
C ILE A 214 -1.55 -13.02 17.32
N ALA A 215 -2.45 -13.85 17.85
CA ALA A 215 -2.33 -14.41 19.18
C ALA A 215 -1.05 -15.25 19.26
N GLY A 216 -0.03 -14.72 19.96
CA GLY A 216 1.18 -15.46 20.32
C GLY A 216 2.47 -14.89 19.74
N GLY A 217 3.02 -13.88 20.41
CA GLY A 217 4.43 -13.85 20.85
C GLY A 217 5.58 -14.01 19.85
N GLN A 218 5.36 -14.03 18.53
CA GLN A 218 6.40 -13.90 17.52
C GLN A 218 5.93 -13.00 16.40
N HIS A 219 6.64 -11.88 16.21
CA HIS A 219 6.50 -11.02 15.04
C HIS A 219 6.81 -11.84 13.77
N LYS A 220 5.78 -12.44 13.19
CA LYS A 220 5.81 -12.91 11.80
C LYS A 220 5.24 -11.79 10.95
N THR A 221 6.11 -11.15 10.19
CA THR A 221 5.75 -10.28 9.07
C THR A 221 4.72 -11.01 8.23
N LEU A 222 3.57 -10.38 7.95
CA LEU A 222 2.70 -10.83 6.86
C LEU A 222 3.48 -10.65 5.55
N THR A 223 4.20 -11.70 5.15
CA THR A 223 4.63 -11.87 3.77
C THR A 223 3.37 -12.24 3.00
N THR A 224 2.90 -11.35 2.12
CA THR A 224 1.63 -11.55 1.43
C THR A 224 1.95 -11.88 -0.01
N VAL A 225 1.91 -13.18 -0.31
CA VAL A 225 1.71 -13.81 -1.62
C VAL A 225 2.19 -12.96 -2.81
N GLY A 226 3.46 -13.13 -3.19
CA GLY A 226 3.91 -12.84 -4.54
C GLY A 226 2.98 -13.55 -5.54
N LEU A 227 2.22 -12.77 -6.31
CA LEU A 227 1.56 -13.27 -7.49
C LEU A 227 2.65 -13.54 -8.54
N ALA A 228 2.68 -14.80 -9.00
CA ALA A 228 3.66 -15.36 -9.93
C ALA A 228 3.74 -14.60 -11.26
#